data_AF-A0A5J5BHH3-F1
#
_entry.id   AF-A0A5J5BHH3-F1
#
_cell.length_a   1.000
_cell.length_b   1.000
_cell.length_c   1.000
_cell.angle_alpha   90.00
_cell.angle_beta   90.00
_cell.angle_gamma   90.00
#
_symmetry.space_group_name_H-M   'P 1'
#
loop_
_entity.id
_entity.type
_entity.pdbx_description
1 polymer ?
#
loop_
_entity_poly.entity_id
_entity_poly.type
_entity_poly.pdbx_seq_one_letter_code
_entity_poly.pdbx_strand_id
1 'polypeptide(L)'
;MPPEISSCHHLITALIQFQPQDPPRSLASSFLREPPATSLFFGLEPQHIVLSSKNAGGTTIFLEDNPEKLNTVRTNSNNTRIYKVEYQTKAREAYKLLKHARRNTSCAPHSGVTLKKSACKLALTKLPREVYKVKWDVVVVDGPSGDTPDAPGRMAAIYTASMIARAGNATDCCGT
;
A
#
# COMPACT_ATOMS: atom_id res chain seq x y z
N MET A 1 16.17 -30.82 -20.43
CA MET A 1 14.91 -30.08 -20.15
C MET A 1 15.12 -29.28 -18.89
N PRO A 2 15.29 -27.95 -18.94
CA PRO A 2 15.30 -27.15 -17.74
C PRO A 2 13.86 -27.03 -17.19
N PRO A 3 13.68 -26.98 -15.86
CA PRO A 3 12.36 -26.87 -15.25
C PRO A 3 11.76 -25.48 -15.49
N GLU A 4 10.46 -25.43 -15.74
CA GLU A 4 9.68 -24.20 -15.84
C GLU A 4 9.70 -23.46 -14.49
N ILE A 5 10.27 -22.26 -14.50
CA ILE A 5 10.28 -21.38 -13.33
C ILE A 5 8.88 -20.76 -13.24
N SER A 6 8.13 -21.17 -12.21
CA SER A 6 6.81 -20.65 -11.84
C SER A 6 6.79 -19.12 -11.77
N SER A 7 6.03 -18.52 -12.70
CA SER A 7 5.92 -17.07 -12.91
C SER A 7 4.86 -16.40 -12.01
N CYS A 8 4.61 -16.89 -10.80
CA CYS A 8 3.62 -16.29 -9.88
C CYS A 8 4.20 -15.58 -8.64
N HIS A 9 5.51 -15.64 -8.38
CA HIS A 9 6.06 -15.20 -7.09
C HIS A 9 6.52 -13.72 -7.00
N HIS A 10 6.29 -12.87 -8.01
CA HIS A 10 6.96 -11.55 -8.07
C HIS A 10 6.08 -10.30 -7.90
N LEU A 11 4.76 -10.41 -7.72
CA LEU A 11 3.91 -9.21 -7.70
C LEU A 11 3.86 -8.45 -6.36
N ILE A 12 4.35 -9.06 -5.27
CA ILE A 12 4.37 -8.39 -3.95
C ILE A 12 5.58 -7.44 -3.79
N THR A 13 6.56 -7.46 -4.71
CA THR A 13 7.84 -6.73 -4.56
C THR A 13 7.90 -5.35 -5.25
N ALA A 14 7.05 -5.07 -6.23
CA ALA A 14 7.06 -3.79 -6.94
C ALA A 14 5.71 -3.11 -6.72
N LEU A 15 5.56 -2.15 -5.80
CA LEU A 15 5.70 -0.72 -6.14
C LEU A 15 5.98 0.11 -4.88
N ILE A 16 7.13 -0.14 -4.24
CA ILE A 16 7.85 0.91 -3.49
C ILE A 16 8.79 1.61 -4.48
N GLN A 17 8.26 2.17 -5.57
CA GLN A 17 9.08 2.96 -6.49
C GLN A 17 9.15 4.41 -6.00
N PHE A 18 10.24 4.74 -5.30
CA PHE A 18 10.84 6.06 -5.43
C PHE A 18 11.56 6.11 -6.78
N GLN A 19 10.87 6.47 -7.86
CA GLN A 19 11.52 6.88 -9.12
C GLN A 19 10.71 8.02 -9.76
N PRO A 20 11.27 9.24 -9.89
CA PRO A 20 10.82 10.13 -10.94
C PRO A 20 11.33 9.55 -12.27
N GLN A 21 10.49 9.55 -13.32
CA GLN A 21 10.83 9.23 -14.72
C GLN A 21 10.56 7.80 -15.26
N ASP A 22 9.40 7.19 -14.98
CA ASP A 22 8.84 6.19 -15.92
C ASP A 22 7.63 6.80 -16.66
N PRO A 23 7.56 6.72 -17.99
CA PRO A 23 6.41 7.25 -18.73
C PRO A 23 5.14 6.47 -18.33
N PRO A 24 3.99 7.15 -18.17
CA PRO A 24 2.76 6.59 -17.57
C PRO A 24 2.16 5.36 -18.27
N ARG A 25 2.72 4.91 -19.40
CA ARG A 25 2.25 3.75 -20.16
C ARG A 25 2.76 2.39 -19.66
N SER A 26 3.91 2.30 -18.97
CA SER A 26 4.48 1.00 -18.58
C SER A 26 3.89 0.43 -17.28
N LEU A 27 3.41 1.30 -16.39
CA LEU A 27 2.78 0.90 -15.14
C LEU A 27 1.40 0.28 -15.40
N ALA A 28 0.60 0.85 -16.30
CA ALA A 28 -0.77 0.38 -16.54
C ALA A 28 -0.87 -1.08 -17.06
N SER A 29 0.16 -1.61 -17.73
CA SER A 29 0.13 -2.98 -18.30
C SER A 29 0.50 -4.07 -17.30
N SER A 30 1.18 -3.74 -16.19
CA SER A 30 1.55 -4.69 -15.14
C SER A 30 0.59 -4.71 -13.95
N PHE A 31 -0.11 -3.60 -13.67
CA PHE A 31 -0.93 -3.43 -12.45
C PHE A 31 -2.16 -4.35 -12.36
N LEU A 32 -2.74 -4.75 -13.48
CA LEU A 32 -3.95 -5.58 -13.52
C LEU A 32 -3.83 -6.66 -14.58
N ARG A 33 -2.67 -7.32 -14.65
CA ARG A 33 -2.42 -8.32 -15.70
C ARG A 33 -3.42 -9.49 -15.64
N GLU A 34 -4.10 -9.70 -14.51
CA GLU A 34 -5.13 -10.73 -14.32
C GLU A 34 -6.24 -10.26 -13.34
N PRO A 35 -7.26 -9.49 -13.78
CA PRO A 35 -8.46 -9.31 -12.98
C PRO A 35 -9.21 -10.65 -12.84
N PRO A 36 -9.90 -10.91 -11.72
CA PRO A 36 -10.10 -10.01 -10.58
C PRO A 36 -8.90 -10.00 -9.61
N ALA A 37 -8.48 -8.81 -9.18
CA ALA A 37 -7.39 -8.64 -8.20
C ALA A 37 -7.85 -7.86 -6.96
N THR A 38 -7.17 -8.08 -5.83
CA THR A 38 -7.27 -7.24 -4.64
C THR A 38 -6.18 -6.18 -4.65
N SER A 39 -6.56 -4.90 -4.73
CA SER A 39 -5.63 -3.78 -4.85
C SER A 39 -5.81 -2.74 -3.75
N LEU A 40 -4.73 -2.39 -3.07
CA LEU A 40 -4.68 -1.36 -2.03
C LEU A 40 -3.77 -0.20 -2.45
N PHE A 41 -4.33 0.99 -2.48
CA PHE A 41 -3.61 2.23 -2.82
C PHE A 41 -3.53 3.13 -1.59
N PHE A 42 -2.33 3.54 -1.21
CA PHE A 42 -2.12 4.71 -0.37
C PHE A 42 -1.96 5.91 -1.32
N GLY A 43 -2.90 6.84 -1.27
CA GLY A 43 -3.05 7.94 -2.21
C GLY A 43 -4.12 7.69 -3.27
N LEU A 44 -4.75 8.78 -3.69
CA LEU A 44 -5.81 8.82 -4.69
C LEU A 44 -5.40 9.75 -5.83
N GLU A 45 -5.21 9.16 -7.01
CA GLU A 45 -4.90 9.91 -8.22
C GLU A 45 -5.82 9.50 -9.37
N PRO A 46 -6.13 10.40 -10.33
CA PRO A 46 -7.00 10.09 -11.46
C PRO A 46 -6.57 8.85 -12.25
N GLN A 47 -5.26 8.65 -12.46
CA GLN A 47 -4.75 7.46 -13.16
C GLN A 47 -5.09 6.16 -12.41
N HIS A 48 -5.09 6.16 -11.08
CA HIS A 48 -5.43 4.97 -10.31
C HIS A 48 -6.92 4.67 -10.35
N ILE A 49 -7.78 5.68 -10.45
CA ILE A 49 -9.21 5.48 -10.67
C ILE A 49 -9.48 4.81 -12.01
N VAL A 50 -8.79 5.24 -13.08
CA VAL A 50 -8.87 4.59 -14.39
C VAL A 50 -8.38 3.14 -14.35
N LEU A 51 -7.39 2.83 -13.50
CA LEU A 51 -6.97 1.45 -13.27
C LEU A 51 -8.08 0.67 -12.54
N SER A 52 -8.63 1.23 -11.46
CA SER A 52 -9.69 0.56 -10.68
C SER A 52 -10.91 0.16 -11.51
N SER A 53 -11.29 0.97 -12.52
CA SER A 53 -12.44 0.67 -13.39
C SER A 53 -12.20 -0.53 -14.31
N LYS A 54 -10.94 -0.92 -14.53
CA LYS A 54 -10.55 -2.10 -15.29
C LYS A 54 -10.44 -3.36 -14.44
N ASN A 55 -10.50 -3.24 -13.11
CA ASN A 55 -10.43 -4.37 -12.18
C ASN A 55 -11.82 -5.03 -12.00
N ALA A 56 -12.45 -5.46 -13.10
CA ALA A 56 -13.80 -6.05 -13.05
C ALA A 56 -13.83 -7.30 -12.15
N GLY A 57 -14.79 -7.37 -11.23
CA GLY A 57 -14.91 -8.46 -10.25
C GLY A 57 -13.87 -8.46 -9.12
N GLY A 58 -12.83 -7.64 -9.20
CA GLY A 58 -11.83 -7.48 -8.14
C GLY A 58 -12.28 -6.51 -7.06
N THR A 59 -11.41 -6.24 -6.08
CA THR A 59 -11.65 -5.26 -5.00
C THR A 59 -10.54 -4.20 -5.02
N THR A 60 -10.91 -2.93 -5.02
CA THR A 60 -9.95 -1.83 -4.94
C THR A 60 -10.23 -0.92 -3.76
N ILE A 61 -9.21 -0.65 -2.93
CA ILE A 61 -9.28 0.33 -1.83
C ILE A 61 -8.29 1.46 -2.07
N PHE A 62 -8.76 2.69 -1.89
CA PHE A 62 -7.94 3.89 -1.79
C PHE A 62 -7.93 4.43 -0.36
N LEU A 63 -6.76 4.80 0.14
CA LEU A 63 -6.55 5.48 1.42
C LEU A 63 -5.98 6.88 1.12
N GLU A 64 -6.77 7.93 1.32
CA GLU A 64 -6.40 9.31 0.97
C GLU A 64 -6.60 10.26 2.16
N ASP A 65 -5.66 11.18 2.38
CA ASP A 65 -5.71 12.14 3.48
C ASP A 65 -6.21 13.53 3.06
N ASN A 66 -6.06 13.89 1.78
CA ASN A 66 -6.50 15.18 1.26
C ASN A 66 -8.02 15.24 1.05
N PRO A 67 -8.75 16.09 1.79
CA PRO A 67 -10.21 16.21 1.68
C PRO A 67 -10.68 16.74 0.32
N GLU A 68 -9.89 17.56 -0.37
CA GLU A 68 -10.25 18.09 -1.69
C GLU A 68 -10.29 16.97 -2.73
N LYS A 69 -9.33 16.05 -2.68
CA LYS A 69 -9.29 14.86 -3.55
C LYS A 69 -10.47 13.94 -3.28
N LEU A 70 -10.81 13.73 -2.00
CA LEU A 70 -11.96 12.92 -1.59
C LEU A 70 -13.29 13.48 -2.12
N ASN A 71 -13.43 14.80 -2.22
CA ASN A 71 -14.66 15.44 -2.71
C ASN A 71 -14.75 15.48 -4.24
N THR A 72 -13.62 15.46 -4.93
CA THR A 72 -13.55 15.59 -6.39
C THR A 72 -13.79 14.27 -7.10
N VAL A 73 -13.40 13.15 -6.47
CA VAL A 73 -13.46 11.85 -7.10
C VAL A 73 -14.80 11.18 -6.83
N ARG A 74 -15.53 10.87 -7.90
CA ARG A 74 -16.72 10.01 -7.88
C ARG A 74 -16.34 8.63 -8.44
N THR A 75 -16.57 7.58 -7.66
CA THR A 75 -16.37 6.20 -8.12
C THR A 75 -17.63 5.71 -8.81
N ASN A 76 -17.52 5.23 -10.05
CA ASN A 76 -18.65 4.68 -10.80
C ASN A 76 -18.82 3.16 -10.61
N SER A 77 -18.02 2.54 -9.74
CA SER A 77 -17.98 1.08 -9.56
C SER A 77 -18.21 0.68 -8.11
N ASN A 78 -19.06 -0.33 -7.91
CA ASN A 78 -19.40 -0.88 -6.59
C ASN A 78 -18.22 -1.63 -5.92
N ASN A 79 -17.15 -1.91 -6.67
CA ASN A 79 -16.00 -2.65 -6.17
C ASN A 79 -14.81 -1.76 -5.74
N THR A 80 -14.97 -0.45 -5.85
CA THR A 80 -13.98 0.54 -5.41
C THR A 80 -14.46 1.23 -4.15
N ARG A 81 -13.60 1.29 -3.12
CA ARG A 81 -13.86 1.99 -1.87
C ARG A 81 -12.77 3.03 -1.63
N ILE A 82 -13.17 4.22 -1.20
CA ILE A 82 -12.25 5.29 -0.85
C ILE A 82 -12.46 5.61 0.63
N TYR A 83 -11.38 5.58 1.41
CA TYR A 83 -11.41 5.93 2.82
C TYR A 83 -10.48 7.10 3.10
N LYS A 84 -10.97 8.01 3.94
CA LYS A 84 -10.12 9.01 4.57
C LYS A 84 -9.14 8.31 5.51
N VAL A 85 -7.86 8.63 5.39
CA VAL A 85 -6.82 8.20 6.35
C VAL A 85 -6.21 9.42 7.03
N GLU A 86 -5.81 9.26 8.28
CA GLU A 86 -5.11 10.29 9.04
C GLU A 86 -3.68 9.82 9.34
N TYR A 87 -2.72 10.65 8.95
CA TYR A 87 -1.30 10.42 9.23
C TYR A 87 -0.86 11.25 10.43
N GLN A 88 -0.22 10.58 11.40
CA GLN A 88 0.30 11.25 12.61
C GLN A 88 1.75 11.75 12.43
N THR A 89 2.41 11.34 11.35
CA THR A 89 3.82 11.62 11.09
C THR A 89 3.99 12.68 10.01
N LYS A 90 4.90 13.63 10.23
CA LYS A 90 5.21 14.68 9.27
C LYS A 90 6.39 14.31 8.36
N ALA A 91 6.44 14.89 7.16
CA ALA A 91 7.51 14.66 6.21
C ALA A 91 8.90 14.95 6.80
N ARG A 92 9.04 16.06 7.55
CA ARG A 92 10.31 16.43 8.21
C ARG A 92 10.84 15.40 9.24
N GLU A 93 9.98 14.51 9.72
CA GLU A 93 10.34 13.53 10.74
C GLU A 93 10.97 12.26 10.15
N ALA A 94 11.09 12.15 8.82
CA ALA A 94 11.47 10.92 8.13
C ALA A 94 12.75 10.27 8.69
N TYR A 95 13.83 11.04 8.86
CA TYR A 95 15.08 10.52 9.42
C TYR A 95 14.94 10.03 10.87
N LYS A 96 14.21 10.77 11.70
CA LYS A 96 13.93 10.40 13.10
C LYS A 96 13.11 9.12 13.18
N LEU A 97 12.13 8.96 12.30
CA LEU A 97 11.27 7.78 12.21
C LEU A 97 12.03 6.55 11.72
N LEU A 98 12.92 6.69 10.74
CA LEU A 98 13.83 5.63 10.31
C LEU A 98 14.72 5.13 11.45
N LYS A 99 15.32 6.08 12.20
CA LYS A 99 16.14 5.75 13.37
C LYS A 99 15.34 5.06 14.48
N HIS A 100 14.10 5.48 14.70
CA HIS A 100 13.18 4.82 15.63
C HIS A 100 12.87 3.38 15.19
N ALA A 101 12.50 3.18 13.93
CA ALA A 101 12.12 1.88 13.39
C ALA A 101 13.24 0.85 13.49
N ARG A 102 14.50 1.25 13.24
CA ARG A 102 15.67 0.37 13.35
C ARG A 102 15.98 -0.07 14.78
N ARG A 103 15.62 0.74 15.77
CA ARG A 103 15.99 0.53 17.19
C ARG A 103 14.89 -0.09 18.02
N ASN A 104 13.64 -0.02 17.57
CA ASN A 104 12.50 -0.43 18.36
C ASN A 104 11.95 -1.78 17.87
N THR A 105 11.96 -2.78 18.76
CA THR A 105 11.45 -4.13 18.49
C THR A 105 9.96 -4.14 18.16
N SER A 106 9.19 -3.13 18.58
CA SER A 106 7.78 -3.00 18.19
C SER A 106 7.57 -2.76 16.68
N CYS A 107 8.61 -2.30 15.98
CA CYS A 107 8.63 -2.11 14.53
C CYS A 107 9.18 -3.34 13.78
N ALA A 108 9.60 -4.39 14.49
CA ALA A 108 10.14 -5.59 13.88
C ALA A 108 9.03 -6.40 13.19
N PRO A 109 9.28 -6.96 11.98
CA PRO A 109 8.30 -7.78 11.27
C PRO A 109 7.79 -9.00 12.05
N HIS A 110 8.64 -9.58 12.88
CA HIS A 110 8.35 -10.80 13.65
C HIS A 110 7.96 -10.53 15.11
N SER A 111 7.47 -9.32 15.42
CA SER A 111 7.05 -8.96 16.77
C SER A 111 5.85 -9.76 17.29
N GLY A 112 5.20 -10.58 16.46
CA GLY A 112 4.01 -11.38 16.82
C GLY A 112 2.75 -10.56 17.05
N VAL A 113 2.84 -9.23 16.94
CA VAL A 113 1.74 -8.29 17.13
C VAL A 113 1.18 -7.87 15.78
N THR A 114 -0.14 -7.90 15.64
CA THR A 114 -0.81 -7.46 14.41
C THR A 114 -0.61 -5.95 14.18
N LEU A 115 -0.58 -5.51 12.92
CA LEU A 115 -0.36 -4.10 12.57
C LEU A 115 -1.33 -3.16 13.30
N LYS A 116 -2.60 -3.57 13.44
CA LYS A 116 -3.66 -2.84 14.17
C LYS A 116 -3.34 -2.61 15.65
N LYS A 117 -2.55 -3.49 16.28
CA LYS A 117 -2.15 -3.43 17.70
C LYS A 117 -0.69 -3.01 17.89
N SER A 118 0.02 -2.67 16.82
CA SER A 118 1.44 -2.33 16.90
C SER A 118 1.65 -1.02 17.67
N ALA A 119 2.67 -1.01 18.53
CA ALA A 119 3.16 0.20 19.21
C ALA A 119 4.21 0.97 18.37
N CYS A 120 4.54 0.49 17.16
CA CYS A 120 5.49 1.19 16.29
C CYS A 120 4.91 2.53 15.83
N LYS A 121 5.69 3.62 15.93
CA LYS A 121 5.24 4.96 15.51
C LYS A 121 4.91 5.09 14.03
N LEU A 122 5.42 4.17 13.20
CA LEU A 122 5.14 4.12 11.76
C LEU A 122 3.88 3.32 11.42
N ALA A 123 3.30 2.57 12.36
CA ALA A 123 2.15 1.73 12.09
C ALA A 123 0.87 2.57 11.99
N LEU A 124 0.19 2.46 10.86
CA LEU A 124 -1.18 2.96 10.73
C LEU A 124 -2.13 1.96 11.40
N THR A 125 -2.60 2.29 12.61
CA THR A 125 -3.43 1.41 13.45
C THR A 125 -4.94 1.69 13.36
N LYS A 126 -5.32 2.80 12.73
CA LYS A 126 -6.71 3.28 12.60
C LYS A 126 -7.28 3.13 11.18
N LEU A 127 -6.83 2.13 10.43
CA LEU A 127 -7.37 1.86 9.09
C LEU A 127 -8.68 1.05 9.16
N PRO A 128 -9.51 1.06 8.10
CA PRO A 128 -10.66 0.19 7.98
C PRO A 128 -10.29 -1.29 8.22
N ARG A 129 -11.20 -2.05 8.84
CA ARG A 129 -10.95 -3.45 9.23
C ARG A 129 -10.54 -4.32 8.04
N GLU A 130 -11.06 -4.05 6.85
CA GLU A 130 -10.77 -4.83 5.64
C GLU A 130 -9.30 -4.72 5.20
N VAL A 131 -8.65 -3.56 5.39
CA VAL A 131 -7.24 -3.35 5.02
C VAL A 131 -6.32 -4.34 5.72
N TYR A 132 -6.62 -4.68 6.98
CA TYR A 132 -5.83 -5.64 7.76
C TYR A 132 -6.19 -7.10 7.51
N LYS A 133 -7.33 -7.39 6.86
CA LYS A 133 -7.87 -8.75 6.71
C LYS A 133 -7.65 -9.32 5.32
N VAL A 134 -7.79 -8.47 4.31
CA VAL A 134 -7.64 -8.86 2.91
C VAL A 134 -6.16 -9.17 2.66
N LYS A 135 -5.89 -10.29 1.99
CA LYS A 135 -4.59 -10.51 1.35
C LYS A 135 -4.60 -9.69 0.08
N TRP A 136 -3.62 -8.83 -0.09
CA TRP A 136 -3.53 -7.89 -1.20
C TRP A 136 -2.59 -8.42 -2.26
N ASP A 137 -3.09 -8.56 -3.49
CA ASP A 137 -2.27 -8.93 -4.66
C ASP A 137 -1.37 -7.77 -5.08
N VAL A 138 -1.89 -6.54 -4.96
CA VAL A 138 -1.18 -5.31 -5.32
C VAL A 138 -1.30 -4.28 -4.21
N VAL A 139 -0.16 -3.72 -3.78
CA VAL A 139 -0.11 -2.59 -2.85
C VAL A 139 0.72 -1.46 -3.46
N VAL A 140 0.12 -0.28 -3.57
CA VAL A 140 0.72 0.91 -4.20
C VAL A 140 0.84 2.01 -3.17
N VAL A 141 2.01 2.63 -3.08
CA VAL A 141 2.26 3.76 -2.18
C VAL A 141 2.61 5.00 -2.98
N ASP A 142 1.62 5.86 -3.19
CA ASP A 142 1.76 7.12 -3.93
C ASP A 142 1.48 8.36 -3.07
N GLY A 143 0.63 8.21 -2.05
CA GLY A 143 0.34 9.21 -1.03
C GLY A 143 0.85 8.82 0.37
N PRO A 144 0.87 9.77 1.32
CA PRO A 144 0.52 11.19 1.18
C PRO A 144 1.58 12.01 0.42
N SER A 145 1.25 13.24 0.01
CA SER A 145 2.13 14.07 -0.85
C SER A 145 3.51 14.35 -0.25
N GLY A 146 3.55 14.75 1.02
CA GLY A 146 4.77 15.18 1.70
C GLY A 146 5.44 16.40 1.05
N ASP A 147 4.66 17.26 0.40
CA ASP A 147 5.12 18.45 -0.34
C ASP A 147 5.75 19.54 0.55
N THR A 148 5.36 19.60 1.82
CA THR A 148 5.91 20.52 2.81
C THR A 148 6.45 19.77 4.02
N PRO A 149 7.40 20.35 4.78
CA PRO A 149 7.94 19.72 5.99
C PRO A 149 6.88 19.34 7.05
N ASP A 150 5.79 20.09 7.11
CA ASP A 150 4.70 19.91 8.07
C ASP A 150 3.53 19.05 7.56
N ALA A 151 3.49 18.76 6.25
CA ALA A 151 2.53 17.83 5.66
C ALA A 151 2.80 16.38 6.08
N PRO A 152 1.77 15.51 6.02
CA PRO A 152 1.93 14.06 6.13
C PRO A 152 3.03 13.49 5.22
N GLY A 153 3.90 12.65 5.77
CA GLY A 153 4.97 11.99 5.01
C GLY A 153 4.67 10.52 4.68
N ARG A 154 5.27 10.01 3.59
CA ARG A 154 5.09 8.61 3.11
C ARG A 154 5.62 7.51 4.02
N MET A 155 6.38 7.86 5.06
CA MET A 155 7.03 6.87 5.93
C MET A 155 6.05 5.87 6.57
N ALA A 156 4.90 6.34 7.07
CA ALA A 156 3.91 5.47 7.69
C ALA A 156 3.18 4.58 6.66
N ALA A 157 2.89 5.12 5.47
CA ALA A 157 2.32 4.37 4.35
C ALA A 157 3.27 3.26 3.88
N ILE A 158 4.55 3.59 3.62
CA ILE A 158 5.60 2.64 3.22
C ILE A 158 5.75 1.52 4.27
N TYR A 159 5.84 1.89 5.55
CA TYR A 159 5.97 0.89 6.62
C TYR A 159 4.76 -0.04 6.67
N THR A 160 3.55 0.52 6.65
CA THR A 160 2.29 -0.23 6.70
C THR A 160 2.15 -1.16 5.50
N ALA A 161 2.39 -0.65 4.28
CA ALA A 161 2.42 -1.45 3.05
C ALA A 161 3.40 -2.62 3.15
N SER A 162 4.62 -2.35 3.66
CA SER A 162 5.64 -3.39 3.82
C SER A 162 5.23 -4.48 4.82
N MET A 163 4.52 -4.13 5.89
CA MET A 163 4.00 -5.09 6.88
C MET A 163 2.86 -5.93 6.28
N ILE A 164 1.97 -5.32 5.49
CA ILE A 164 0.89 -6.00 4.78
C ILE A 164 1.46 -7.00 3.76
N ALA A 165 2.43 -6.57 2.95
CA ALA A 165 3.11 -7.41 1.96
C ALA A 165 3.76 -8.66 2.60
N ARG A 166 4.46 -8.48 3.74
CA ARG A 166 5.08 -9.59 4.47
C ARG A 166 4.06 -10.56 5.05
N ALA A 167 2.92 -10.09 5.53
CA ALA A 167 1.86 -10.95 6.06
C ALA A 167 1.23 -11.84 4.97
N GLY A 168 1.20 -11.37 3.71
CA GLY A 168 0.79 -12.18 2.56
C GLY A 168 1.79 -13.30 2.22
N ASN A 169 3.09 -13.00 2.23
CA ASN A 169 4.15 -13.97 1.91
C ASN A 169 4.35 -15.04 2.99
N ALA A 170 4.04 -14.75 4.26
CA ALA A 170 4.21 -15.71 5.35
C ALA A 170 3.31 -16.95 5.21
N THR A 171 2.29 -16.92 4.36
CA THR A 171 1.43 -18.08 4.09
C THR A 171 1.93 -19.03 2.99
N ASP A 172 3.09 -18.76 2.37
CA ASP A 172 3.57 -19.53 1.19
C ASP A 172 4.95 -20.20 1.38
N CYS A 173 5.51 -20.16 2.59
CA CYS A 173 6.84 -20.74 2.88
C CYS A 173 6.84 -21.82 3.98
N CYS A 174 5.71 -22.50 4.21
CA CYS A 174 5.72 -23.72 5.04
C CYS A 174 4.64 -24.69 4.57
N GLY A 175 4.94 -25.38 3.48
CA GLY A 175 4.23 -26.56 3.02
C GLY A 175 5.26 -27.58 2.56
N THR A 176 5.82 -28.34 3.50
CA THR A 176 6.25 -29.74 3.40
C THR A 176 6.75 -30.20 4.76
#